data_AF-A0A4Q4CM07-F1
#
_entry.id   AF-A0A4Q4CM07-F1
#
_cell.length_a   1.000
_cell.length_b   1.000
_cell.length_c   1.000
_cell.angle_alpha   90.00
_cell.angle_beta   90.00
_cell.angle_gamma   90.00
#
_symmetry.space_group_name_H-M   'P 1'
#
loop_
_entity.id
_entity.type
_entity.pdbx_description
1 polymer ?
#
loop_
_entity_poly.entity_id
_entity_poly.type
_entity_poly.pdbx_seq_one_letter_code
_entity_poly.pdbx_strand_id
1 'polypeptide(L)' 'LQTVALVADVTDPDLDRVVDERWDPPVTLGVRLVSVLDDDLEHAGQAAYLRGILPQ' A
#
# COMPACT_ATOMS: atom_id res chain seq x y z
N LEU A 1 11.87 -11.31 -0.01
CA LEU A 1 10.78 -10.32 -0.09
C LEU A 1 9.91 -10.46 1.15
N GLN A 2 10.30 -9.86 2.27
CA GLN A 2 9.60 -10.02 3.56
C GLN A 2 8.11 -9.61 3.47
N THR A 3 7.82 -8.52 2.75
CA THR A 3 6.45 -8.06 2.50
C THR A 3 5.62 -9.07 1.72
N VAL A 4 6.19 -9.68 0.67
CA VAL A 4 5.48 -10.70 -0.14
C VAL A 4 5.20 -11.95 0.68
N ALA A 5 6.13 -12.39 1.52
CA ALA A 5 5.90 -13.54 2.41
C ALA A 5 4.78 -13.25 3.42
N LEU A 6 4.75 -12.04 3.98
CA LEU A 6 3.69 -11.62 4.90
C LEU A 6 2.32 -11.57 4.21
N VAL A 7 2.23 -10.99 3.01
CA VAL A 7 0.96 -10.87 2.28
C VAL A 7 0.47 -12.23 1.78
N ALA A 8 1.37 -13.17 1.48
CA ALA A 8 1.00 -14.51 1.00
C ALA A 8 0.15 -15.32 2.00
N ASP A 9 0.30 -15.04 3.30
CA ASP A 9 -0.44 -15.73 4.36
C ASP A 9 -1.72 -14.99 4.79
N VAL A 10 -2.05 -13.84 4.17
CA VAL A 10 -3.27 -13.06 4.49
C VAL A 10 -4.50 -13.74 3.92
N THR A 11 -5.54 -13.88 4.74
CA THR A 11 -6.85 -14.45 4.36
C THR A 11 -7.95 -13.40 4.40
N ASP A 12 -9.11 -13.67 3.78
CA ASP A 12 -10.23 -12.70 3.72
C ASP A 12 -10.65 -12.17 5.11
N PRO A 13 -10.80 -12.99 6.18
CA PRO A 13 -11.14 -12.48 7.50
C PRO A 13 -10.09 -11.54 8.11
N ASP A 14 -8.82 -11.66 7.71
CA ASP A 14 -7.77 -10.76 8.22
C ASP A 14 -7.95 -9.33 7.73
N LEU A 15 -8.62 -9.13 6.59
CA LEU A 15 -8.81 -7.82 5.96
C LEU A 15 -9.68 -6.88 6.80
N ASP A 16 -10.58 -7.44 7.63
CA ASP A 16 -11.46 -6.69 8.53
C ASP A 16 -10.78 -6.28 9.85
N ARG A 17 -9.58 -6.82 10.13
CA ARG A 17 -8.84 -6.51 11.36
C ARG A 17 -8.47 -5.02 11.40
N VAL A 18 -8.91 -4.30 12.43
CA VAL A 18 -8.48 -2.91 12.68
C VAL A 18 -7.00 -2.89 13.03
N VAL A 19 -6.23 -2.08 12.30
CA VAL A 19 -4.78 -1.90 12.49
C VAL A 19 -4.42 -0.49 12.97
N ASP A 20 -5.34 0.47 12.87
CA ASP A 20 -5.14 1.83 13.38
C ASP A 20 -6.47 2.46 13.83
N GLU A 21 -6.65 2.60 15.14
CA GLU A 21 -7.85 3.19 15.77
C GLU A 21 -7.82 4.72 15.81
N ARG A 22 -6.72 5.36 15.37
CA ARG A 22 -6.57 6.83 15.43
C ARG A 22 -7.26 7.57 14.29
N TRP A 23 -7.88 6.84 13.36
CA TRP A 23 -8.62 7.38 12.22
C TRP A 23 -10.13 7.18 12.41
N ASP A 24 -10.92 8.02 11.74
CA ASP A 24 -12.38 7.91 11.69
C ASP A 24 -12.87 7.85 10.23
N PRO A 25 -13.30 6.68 9.73
CA PRO A 25 -13.39 5.40 10.45
C PRO A 25 -11.99 4.77 10.74
N PRO A 26 -11.88 3.88 11.74
CA PRO A 26 -10.65 3.12 12.00
C PRO A 26 -10.17 2.36 10.77
N VAL A 27 -8.85 2.34 10.56
CA VAL A 27 -8.25 1.71 9.38
C VAL A 27 -8.14 0.20 9.61
N THR A 28 -8.74 -0.57 8.70
CA THR A 28 -8.56 -2.03 8.66
C THR A 28 -7.31 -2.44 7.88
N LEU A 29 -6.89 -3.69 8.02
CA LEU A 29 -5.78 -4.25 7.26
C LEU A 29 -6.03 -4.11 5.75
N GLY A 30 -7.24 -4.41 5.27
CA GLY A 30 -7.60 -4.26 3.86
C GLY A 30 -7.42 -2.84 3.35
N VAL A 31 -7.92 -1.85 4.09
CA VAL A 31 -7.73 -0.43 3.75
C VAL A 31 -6.25 -0.08 3.72
N ARG A 32 -5.46 -0.53 4.72
CA ARG A 32 -4.03 -0.25 4.77
C ARG A 32 -3.27 -0.85 3.59
N LEU A 33 -3.59 -2.07 3.18
CA LEU A 33 -2.94 -2.71 2.02
C LEU A 33 -3.24 -1.95 0.73
N VAL A 34 -4.49 -1.51 0.53
CA VAL A 34 -4.85 -0.67 -0.63
C VAL A 34 -4.12 0.66 -0.60
N SER A 35 -4.05 1.34 0.56
CA SER A 35 -3.32 2.61 0.67
C SER A 35 -1.84 2.49 0.35
N VAL A 36 -1.18 1.41 0.79
CA VAL A 36 0.24 1.18 0.46
C VAL A 36 0.43 0.94 -1.04
N LEU A 37 -0.46 0.18 -1.68
CA LEU A 37 -0.40 -0.03 -3.13
C LEU A 37 -0.61 1.27 -3.91
N ASP A 38 -1.52 2.12 -3.46
CA ASP A 38 -1.80 3.43 -4.07
C ASP A 38 -0.56 4.35 -3.98
N ASP A 39 0.03 4.47 -2.79
CA ASP A 39 1.28 5.21 -2.52
C ASP A 39 2.42 4.72 -3.44
N ASP A 40 2.65 3.40 -3.50
CA ASP A 40 3.67 2.79 -4.37
C ASP A 40 3.45 3.14 -5.87
N LEU A 41 2.19 3.14 -6.34
CA LEU A 41 1.85 3.50 -7.71
C LEU A 41 2.06 4.99 -8.00
N GLU A 42 1.71 5.87 -7.06
CA GLU A 42 1.96 7.31 -7.17
C GLU A 42 3.46 7.59 -7.28
N HIS A 43 4.27 6.99 -6.41
CA HIS A 43 5.73 7.14 -6.45
C HIS A 43 6.35 6.54 -7.71
N ALA A 44 5.89 5.38 -8.17
CA ALA A 44 6.35 4.80 -9.43
C ALA A 44 6.03 5.70 -10.62
N GLY A 45 4.82 6.29 -10.63
CA GLY A 45 4.39 7.27 -11.64
C GLY A 45 5.26 8.52 -11.62
N GLN A 46 5.54 9.08 -10.45
CA GLN A 46 6.43 10.23 -10.28
C GLN A 46 7.85 9.93 -10.77
N ALA A 47 8.41 8.77 -10.43
CA ALA A 47 9.73 8.34 -10.87
C ALA A 47 9.78 8.16 -12.41
N ALA A 48 8.75 7.55 -12.99
CA ALA A 48 8.63 7.40 -14.44
C ALA A 48 8.51 8.77 -15.15
N TYR A 49 7.74 9.70 -14.58
CA TYR A 49 7.60 11.05 -15.09
C TYR A 49 8.95 11.79 -15.10
N LEU A 50 9.66 11.79 -13.96
CA LEU A 50 11.00 12.39 -13.85
C LEU A 50 11.97 11.80 -14.86
N ARG A 51 11.99 10.47 -15.00
CA ARG A 51 12.82 9.78 -15.99
C ARG A 51 12.51 10.23 -17.43
N GLY A 52 11.26 10.59 -17.73
CA GLY A 52 10.84 11.05 -19.05
C GLY A 52 11.25 12.50 -19.38
N ILE A 53 11.41 13.36 -18.36
CA ILE A 53 11.68 14.79 -18.55
C ILE A 53 13.13 15.19 -18.28
N LEU A 54 13.88 14.40 -17.49
CA LEU A 54 15.27 14.70 -17.19
C LEU A 54 16.15 14.37 -18.40
N PRO A 55 17.05 15.28 -18.80
CA PRO A 55 18.09 14.95 -19.78
C PRO A 55 19.02 13.89 -19.19
N GLN A 56 19.56 13.02 -20.05
CA GLN A 56 20.50 11.97 -19.65
C GLN A 56 21.88 12.51 -19.28
#